data_AF-A0A536DND1-F1
#
_entry.id   AF-A0A536DND1-F1
#
_cell.length_a   1.000
_cell.length_b   1.000
_cell.length_c   1.000
_cell.angle_alpha   90.00
_cell.angle_beta   90.00
_cell.angle_gamma   90.00
#
_symmetry.space_group_name_H-M   'P 1'
#
loop_
_entity.id
_entity.type
_entity.pdbx_description
1 polymer ?
#
loop_
_entity_poly.entity_id
_entity_poly.type
_entity_poly.pdbx_seq_one_letter_code
_entity_poly.pdbx_strand_id
1 'polypeptide(L)'
;MRLKIVGSGGRDLPALRARASRNVEFVGRVSDAELKRLYAGCRALVFPGEEDFGIAPLEANASGRPVIAYAGGGVLDTVIDGRTGVLFERQEVECLIAAVRRAEATAWDAE
;
A
#
# COMPACT_ATOMS: atom_id res chain seq x y z
N MET A 1 2.41 10.36 -9.86
CA MET A 1 2.85 9.64 -8.64
C MET A 1 3.74 8.46 -9.02
N ARG A 2 4.73 8.09 -8.19
CA ARG A 2 5.62 6.92 -8.41
C ARG A 2 5.14 5.75 -7.56
N LEU A 3 5.15 4.53 -8.10
CA LEU A 3 4.86 3.29 -7.38
C LEU A 3 6.17 2.53 -7.15
N LYS A 4 6.49 2.26 -5.89
CA LYS A 4 7.61 1.38 -5.53
C LYS A 4 7.08 0.03 -5.10
N ILE A 5 7.59 -1.02 -5.70
CA ILE A 5 7.25 -2.42 -5.38
C ILE A 5 8.44 -3.03 -4.67
N VAL A 6 8.23 -3.40 -3.40
CA VAL A 6 9.24 -4.01 -2.53
C VAL A 6 8.93 -5.49 -2.38
N GLY A 7 9.95 -6.34 -2.44
CA GLY A 7 9.83 -7.78 -2.40
C GLY A 7 10.51 -8.45 -3.59
N SER A 8 10.67 -9.78 -3.51
CA SER A 8 11.33 -10.56 -4.57
C SER A 8 10.47 -10.74 -5.83
N GLY A 9 9.17 -10.47 -5.77
CA GLY A 9 8.23 -10.54 -6.90
C GLY A 9 7.93 -11.96 -7.42
N GLY A 10 8.57 -12.99 -6.85
CA GLY A 10 8.33 -14.39 -7.17
C GLY A 10 8.39 -14.71 -8.66
N ARG A 11 7.54 -15.67 -9.08
CA ARG A 11 7.44 -16.16 -10.46
C ARG A 11 6.86 -15.14 -11.45
N ASP A 12 6.09 -14.17 -10.98
CA ASP A 12 5.35 -13.23 -11.84
C ASP A 12 6.16 -11.96 -12.16
N LEU A 13 7.29 -11.74 -11.48
CA LEU A 13 8.13 -10.56 -11.65
C LEU A 13 8.49 -10.25 -13.12
N PRO A 14 8.87 -11.21 -13.99
CA PRO A 14 9.19 -10.91 -15.38
C PRO A 14 7.99 -10.33 -16.14
N ALA A 15 6.80 -10.91 -15.96
CA ALA A 15 5.58 -10.45 -16.61
C ALA A 15 5.14 -9.08 -16.08
N LEU A 16 5.26 -8.84 -14.77
CA LEU A 16 4.97 -7.56 -14.15
C LEU A 16 5.91 -6.46 -14.65
N ARG A 17 7.21 -6.74 -14.75
CA ARG A 17 8.20 -5.78 -15.31
C ARG A 17 7.90 -5.43 -16.76
N ALA A 18 7.49 -6.39 -17.59
CA ALA A 18 7.14 -6.15 -18.98
C ALA A 18 5.90 -5.25 -19.15
N ARG A 19 4.97 -5.25 -18.18
CA ARG A 19 3.74 -4.44 -18.19
C ARG A 19 3.88 -3.09 -17.48
N ALA A 20 5.01 -2.85 -16.81
CA ALA A 20 5.19 -1.71 -15.95
C ALA A 20 5.40 -0.40 -16.72
N SER A 21 4.69 0.65 -16.30
CA SER A 21 4.88 2.02 -16.79
C SER A 21 6.16 2.64 -16.22
N ARG A 22 6.63 3.74 -16.85
CA ARG A 22 7.87 4.46 -16.46
C ARG A 22 7.90 4.96 -15.01
N ASN A 23 6.75 5.06 -14.34
CA ASN A 23 6.62 5.52 -12.96
C ASN A 23 6.59 4.37 -11.94
N VAL A 24 6.81 3.12 -12.37
CA VAL A 24 6.86 1.93 -11.51
C VAL A 24 8.31 1.49 -11.33
N GLU A 25 8.73 1.34 -10.07
CA GLU A 25 10.07 0.92 -9.68
C GLU A 25 10.00 -0.37 -8.86
N PHE A 26 10.65 -1.42 -9.34
CA PHE A 26 10.79 -2.68 -8.60
C PHE A 26 12.10 -2.65 -7.82
N VAL A 27 12.00 -2.39 -6.51
CA VAL A 27 13.13 -2.19 -5.60
C VAL A 27 13.81 -3.52 -5.25
N GLY A 28 13.06 -4.63 -5.29
CA GLY A 28 13.54 -5.94 -4.86
C GLY A 28 13.42 -6.13 -3.35
N ARG A 29 14.16 -7.11 -2.81
CA ARG A 29 14.23 -7.36 -1.37
C ARG A 29 15.17 -6.33 -0.73
N VAL A 30 14.73 -5.75 0.38
CA VAL A 30 15.47 -4.73 1.13
C VAL A 30 15.66 -5.16 2.58
N SER A 31 16.56 -4.52 3.30
CA SER A 31 16.69 -4.68 4.75
C SER A 31 15.53 -4.03 5.51
N ASP A 32 15.29 -4.42 6.76
CA ASP A 32 14.26 -3.81 7.61
C ASP A 32 14.49 -2.31 7.80
N ALA A 33 15.75 -1.87 7.88
CA ALA A 33 16.10 -0.45 7.98
C ALA A 33 15.71 0.33 6.72
N GLU A 34 15.92 -0.25 5.54
CA GLU A 34 15.48 0.34 4.27
C GLU A 34 13.96 0.30 4.13
N LEU A 35 13.31 -0.79 4.54
CA LEU A 35 11.85 -0.90 4.52
C LEU A 35 11.20 0.20 5.39
N LYS A 36 11.73 0.42 6.60
CA LYS A 36 11.30 1.54 7.48
C LYS A 36 11.49 2.90 6.81
N ARG A 37 12.61 3.12 6.11
CA ARG A 37 12.83 4.37 5.34
C ARG A 37 11.84 4.50 4.17
N LEU A 38 11.49 3.41 3.51
CA LEU A 38 10.52 3.41 2.41
C LEU A 38 9.12 3.71 2.92
N TYR A 39 8.68 3.11 4.03
CA TYR A 39 7.45 3.50 4.68
C TYR A 39 7.50 4.97 5.08
N ALA A 40 8.48 5.40 5.87
CA ALA A 40 8.59 6.80 6.31
C ALA A 40 8.67 7.80 5.15
N GLY A 41 9.08 7.39 3.94
CA GLY A 41 9.13 8.26 2.76
C GLY A 41 7.95 8.12 1.77
N CYS A 42 7.03 7.17 1.98
CA CYS A 42 5.92 6.97 1.06
C CYS A 42 4.76 7.94 1.36
N ARG A 43 3.84 8.08 0.39
CA ARG A 43 2.58 8.81 0.60
C ARG A 43 1.50 7.95 1.24
N ALA A 44 1.47 6.68 0.86
CA ALA A 44 0.56 5.66 1.37
C ALA A 44 1.13 4.28 1.03
N LEU A 45 0.73 3.26 1.78
CA LEU A 45 0.86 1.86 1.38
C LEU A 45 -0.38 1.43 0.59
N VAL A 46 -0.22 0.64 -0.47
CA VAL A 46 -1.33 -0.01 -1.18
C VAL A 46 -1.34 -1.48 -0.81
N PHE A 47 -2.45 -1.96 -0.26
CA PHE A 47 -2.62 -3.32 0.25
C PHE A 47 -3.91 -3.94 -0.29
N PRO A 48 -3.91 -4.38 -1.57
CA PRO A 48 -5.14 -4.76 -2.27
C PRO A 48 -5.56 -6.22 -2.06
N GLY A 49 -4.70 -7.02 -1.42
CA GLY A 49 -4.98 -8.42 -1.06
C GLY A 49 -5.79 -8.53 0.23
N GLU A 50 -6.46 -9.66 0.38
CA GLU A 50 -7.04 -10.07 1.67
C GLU A 50 -5.98 -10.87 2.43
N GLU A 51 -5.62 -10.41 3.64
CA GLU A 51 -4.67 -11.09 4.51
C GLU A 51 -5.15 -11.03 5.96
N ASP A 52 -4.90 -12.11 6.71
CA ASP A 52 -5.45 -12.29 8.07
C ASP A 52 -4.83 -11.34 9.11
N PHE A 53 -3.54 -11.02 9.01
CA PHE A 53 -2.83 -10.27 10.05
C PHE A 53 -2.55 -8.80 9.70
N GLY A 54 -2.41 -8.46 8.42
CA GLY A 54 -2.19 -7.06 8.00
C GLY A 54 -0.95 -6.40 8.63
N ILE A 55 0.17 -7.13 8.82
CA ILE A 55 1.38 -6.56 9.44
C ILE A 55 1.93 -5.37 8.64
N ALA A 56 1.95 -5.46 7.31
CA ALA A 56 2.41 -4.35 6.46
C ALA A 56 1.57 -3.07 6.63
N PRO A 57 0.22 -3.13 6.65
CA PRO A 57 -0.63 -2.02 7.07
C PRO A 57 -0.23 -1.40 8.42
N LEU A 58 0.00 -2.22 9.44
CA LEU A 58 0.41 -1.76 10.76
C LEU A 58 1.78 -1.06 10.74
N GLU A 59 2.76 -1.60 10.03
CA GLU A 59 4.08 -0.98 9.88
C GLU A 59 4.01 0.38 9.16
N ALA A 60 3.16 0.48 8.13
CA ALA A 60 2.92 1.73 7.42
C ALA A 60 2.27 2.78 8.32
N ASN A 61 1.21 2.41 9.05
CA ASN A 61 0.56 3.29 10.02
C ASN A 61 1.51 3.70 11.16
N ALA A 62 2.31 2.78 11.70
CA ALA A 62 3.33 3.08 12.71
C ALA A 62 4.43 4.02 12.19
N SER A 63 4.63 4.07 10.87
CA SER A 63 5.52 5.03 10.20
C SER A 63 4.82 6.36 9.86
N GLY A 64 3.62 6.59 10.37
CA GLY A 64 2.82 7.78 10.13
C GLY A 64 2.25 7.85 8.71
N ARG A 65 2.09 6.71 8.03
CA ARG A 65 1.61 6.64 6.64
C ARG A 65 0.27 5.95 6.53
N PRO A 66 -0.67 6.51 5.74
CA PRO A 66 -1.98 5.91 5.54
C PRO A 66 -1.89 4.65 4.69
N VAL A 67 -2.90 3.78 4.84
CA VAL A 67 -3.02 2.53 4.06
C VAL A 67 -4.23 2.62 3.14
N ILE A 68 -4.08 2.24 1.88
CA ILE A 68 -5.17 2.03 0.93
C ILE A 68 -5.38 0.53 0.84
N ALA A 69 -6.45 0.00 1.43
CA ALA A 69 -6.61 -1.44 1.59
C ALA A 69 -7.98 -1.97 1.17
N TYR A 70 -8.00 -3.23 0.75
CA TYR A 70 -9.23 -3.97 0.58
C TYR A 70 -9.89 -4.22 1.95
N ALA A 71 -11.20 -4.02 2.04
CA ALA A 71 -11.98 -4.13 3.26
C ALA A 71 -12.30 -5.60 3.62
N GLY A 72 -11.25 -6.41 3.82
CA GLY A 72 -11.35 -7.82 4.19
C GLY A 72 -10.19 -8.27 5.07
N GLY A 73 -10.39 -9.37 5.80
CA GLY A 73 -9.37 -9.90 6.75
C GLY A 73 -9.05 -8.94 7.90
N GLY A 74 -7.82 -9.05 8.43
CA GLY A 74 -7.38 -8.29 9.62
C GLY A 74 -7.15 -6.79 9.41
N VAL A 75 -7.24 -6.31 8.17
CA VAL A 75 -7.23 -4.87 7.88
C VAL A 75 -8.41 -4.16 8.55
N LEU A 76 -9.57 -4.81 8.65
CA LEU A 76 -10.78 -4.24 9.25
C LEU A 76 -10.60 -3.92 10.74
N ASP A 77 -9.67 -4.60 11.42
CA ASP A 77 -9.36 -4.38 12.84
C ASP A 77 -8.33 -3.27 13.06
N THR A 78 -7.55 -2.92 12.02
CA THR A 78 -6.34 -2.09 12.16
C THR A 78 -6.41 -0.77 11.40
N VAL A 79 -7.20 -0.71 10.32
CA VAL A 79 -7.34 0.47 9.46
C VAL A 79 -8.68 1.16 9.71
N ILE A 80 -8.62 2.42 10.12
CA ILE A 80 -9.78 3.28 10.32
C ILE A 80 -9.95 4.15 9.08
N ASP A 81 -11.00 3.89 8.30
CA ASP A 81 -11.31 4.61 7.08
C ASP A 81 -11.41 6.13 7.32
N GLY A 82 -10.74 6.91 6.47
CA GLY A 82 -10.64 8.37 6.57
C GLY A 82 -9.72 8.88 7.68
N ARG A 83 -9.12 8.02 8.50
CA ARG A 83 -8.18 8.42 9.57
C ARG A 83 -6.80 7.81 9.41
N THR A 84 -6.69 6.49 9.38
CA THR A 84 -5.41 5.78 9.20
C THR A 84 -5.30 5.13 7.82
N GLY A 85 -6.33 5.27 6.99
CA GLY A 85 -6.32 4.75 5.63
C GLY A 85 -7.60 5.00 4.87
N VAL A 86 -7.69 4.43 3.67
CA VAL A 86 -8.89 4.34 2.84
C VAL A 86 -9.18 2.88 2.59
N LEU A 87 -10.40 2.45 2.89
CA LEU A 87 -10.88 1.11 2.60
C LEU A 87 -11.67 1.07 1.29
N PHE A 88 -11.55 -0.02 0.55
CA PHE A 88 -12.36 -0.30 -0.62
C PHE A 88 -12.96 -1.72 -0.58
N GLU A 89 -14.21 -1.86 -1.02
CA GLU A 89 -15.04 -3.02 -0.70
C GLU A 89 -14.99 -4.16 -1.72
N ARG A 90 -14.45 -3.93 -2.92
CA ARG A 90 -14.35 -4.95 -3.97
C ARG A 90 -12.96 -4.94 -4.60
N GLN A 91 -12.41 -6.12 -4.87
CA GLN A 91 -11.11 -6.29 -5.55
C GLN A 91 -11.21 -6.04 -7.07
N GLU A 92 -11.78 -4.90 -7.42
CA GLU A 92 -11.95 -4.39 -8.78
C GLU A 92 -10.98 -3.24 -9.02
N VAL A 93 -10.51 -3.10 -10.26
CA VAL A 93 -9.55 -2.06 -10.64
C VAL A 93 -10.12 -0.66 -10.36
N GLU A 94 -11.40 -0.47 -10.64
CA GLU A 94 -12.13 0.78 -10.48
C GLU A 94 -12.22 1.18 -9.01
N CYS A 95 -12.46 0.23 -8.11
CA CYS A 95 -12.51 0.45 -6.67
C CYS A 95 -11.14 0.88 -6.13
N LEU A 96 -10.06 0.21 -6.55
CA LEU A 96 -8.71 0.60 -6.16
C LEU A 96 -8.33 1.99 -6.68
N ILE A 97 -8.68 2.32 -7.92
CA ILE A 97 -8.44 3.66 -8.49
C ILE A 97 -9.18 4.73 -7.68
N ALA A 98 -10.45 4.48 -7.34
CA ALA A 98 -11.24 5.41 -6.53
C ALA A 98 -10.62 5.62 -5.14
N ALA A 99 -10.16 4.54 -4.50
CA ALA A 99 -9.51 4.59 -3.19
C ALA A 99 -8.19 5.37 -3.21
N VAL A 100 -7.36 5.17 -4.25
CA VAL A 100 -6.13 5.94 -4.46
C VAL A 100 -6.44 7.44 -4.62
N ARG A 101 -7.42 7.78 -5.46
CA ARG A 101 -7.84 9.18 -5.65
C ARG A 101 -8.35 9.83 -4.37
N ARG A 102 -9.14 9.09 -3.58
CA ARG A 102 -9.61 9.55 -2.27
C ARG A 102 -8.42 9.81 -1.35
N ALA A 103 -7.49 8.88 -1.26
CA ALA A 103 -6.31 9.03 -0.40
C ALA A 103 -5.39 10.19 -0.82
N GLU A 104 -5.31 10.50 -2.12
CA GLU A 104 -4.59 11.68 -2.63
C GLU A 104 -5.29 13.02 -2.27
N ALA A 105 -6.62 13.01 -2.14
CA ALA A 105 -7.42 14.18 -1.79
C ALA A 105 -7.56 14.38 -0.26
N THR A 106 -7.25 13.36 0.54
CA THR A 106 -7.30 13.43 2.00
C THR A 106 -6.04 14.10 2.57
N ALA A 107 -6.23 15.07 3.46
CA ALA A 107 -5.17 15.55 4.34
C ALA A 107 -5.02 14.56 5.50
N TRP A 108 -3.83 13.99 5.65
CA TRP A 108 -3.52 13.02 6.70
C TRP A 108 -2.86 13.73 7.88
N ASP A 109 -3.48 13.62 9.05
CA ASP A 109 -2.88 14.11 10.28
C ASP A 109 -1.72 13.19 10.68
N ALA A 110 -0.59 13.80 11.02
CA ALA A 110 0.63 13.10 11.43
C ALA A 110 0.80 13.07 12.96
N GLU A 111 -0.24 13.47 13.71
CA GLU A 111 -0.25 13.46 15.18
C GLU A 111 -0.35 12.05 15.78
#